data_AF-A0A7W1KE95-F1
#
_entry.id   AF-A0A7W1KE95-F1
#
_cell.length_a   1.000
_cell.length_b   1.000
_cell.length_c   1.000
_cell.angle_alpha   90.00
_cell.angle_beta   90.00
_cell.angle_gamma   90.00
#
_symmetry.space_group_name_H-M   'P 1'
#
loop_
_entity.id
_entity.type
_entity.pdbx_description
1 polymer ?
#
loop_
_entity_poly.entity_id
_entity_poly.type
_entity_poly.pdbx_seq_one_letter_code
_entity_poly.pdbx_strand_id
1 'polypeptide(L)'
;MNCMFLSTLLSALLFFSSDIQAYTNKDTVKPPYNQQTTYKFPDFFFTPLEYSQSSVTFFLKKIYNDKKYPQYFLAGNFMHVAQGIDFAPHNFQPRFTIRKILSLFQTKLDNIYINPYAFSHLLYEIHPTIARYCNKAQEKIHLIETMKETIGSYLIDNYADFKHNPEKTLHELAHILYTSMDGSAHEEKDISIRELQHAVHLFLVRGLSQLIWNPADHRETWNSVKMLSCQLEKFSEYYMIDTVMFDNLLWTLLDRYGFFLNLVAQDLKPDFFDAVRSDLHSEKAALWLSEERENYITTKYEYLTSILLEAEITAHMHNAQGTSS
;
A
#
# COMPACT_ATOMS: atom_id res chain seq x y z
N MET A 1 13.79 -8.18 -34.26
CA MET A 1 12.59 -8.09 -33.40
C MET A 1 13.01 -8.44 -31.98
N ASN A 2 12.99 -7.46 -31.06
CA ASN A 2 13.26 -7.49 -29.60
C ASN A 2 14.20 -6.36 -29.09
N CYS A 3 14.04 -5.11 -29.57
CA CYS A 3 14.77 -3.95 -29.04
C CYS A 3 13.93 -2.66 -28.86
N MET A 4 12.58 -2.72 -28.88
CA MET A 4 11.74 -1.50 -28.79
C MET A 4 11.13 -1.20 -27.42
N PHE A 5 11.22 -2.09 -26.43
CA PHE A 5 10.63 -1.83 -25.10
C PHE A 5 11.54 -1.07 -24.12
N LEU A 6 12.80 -0.81 -24.48
CA LEU A 6 13.79 -0.16 -23.61
C LEU A 6 14.01 1.34 -23.90
N SER A 7 13.44 1.89 -24.98
CA SER A 7 13.72 3.28 -25.40
C SER A 7 12.76 4.32 -24.84
N THR A 8 11.56 3.96 -24.38
CA THR A 8 10.60 4.91 -23.82
C THR A 8 10.89 5.28 -22.35
N LEU A 9 11.78 4.53 -21.68
CA LEU A 9 12.16 4.79 -20.28
C LEU A 9 13.37 5.74 -20.14
N LEU A 10 14.01 6.16 -21.25
CA LEU A 10 15.29 6.85 -21.24
C LEU A 10 15.23 8.37 -21.50
N SER A 11 14.05 8.94 -21.78
CA SER A 11 13.94 10.33 -22.26
C SER A 11 13.64 11.37 -21.17
N ALA A 12 13.34 10.95 -19.94
CA ALA A 12 12.71 11.84 -18.94
C ALA A 12 13.60 12.25 -17.74
N LEU A 13 14.85 11.76 -17.64
CA LEU A 13 15.67 11.89 -16.42
C LEU A 13 16.92 12.75 -16.60
N LEU A 14 16.72 13.98 -17.07
CA LEU A 14 17.69 15.06 -16.89
C LEU A 14 16.96 16.19 -16.18
N PHE A 15 17.18 16.32 -14.87
CA PHE A 15 17.48 17.58 -14.16
C PHE A 15 17.27 17.44 -12.63
N PHE A 16 18.36 17.74 -11.91
CA PHE A 16 18.53 18.14 -10.51
C PHE A 16 18.39 17.14 -9.35
N SER A 17 19.44 17.24 -8.51
CA SER A 17 19.67 16.62 -7.22
C SER A 17 19.31 17.55 -6.06
N SER A 18 19.20 16.91 -4.89
CA SER A 18 19.68 17.26 -3.55
C SER A 18 18.63 17.54 -2.48
N ASP A 19 18.89 16.88 -1.36
CA ASP A 19 18.29 16.96 -0.02
C ASP A 19 17.08 16.05 0.26
N ILE A 20 17.33 15.00 1.04
CA ILE A 20 16.67 14.70 2.34
C ILE A 20 17.48 13.57 3.01
N GLN A 21 18.33 13.95 3.97
CA GLN A 21 18.85 13.07 5.02
C GLN A 21 18.48 13.71 6.36
N ALA A 22 17.45 13.19 7.01
CA ALA A 22 17.28 13.22 8.46
C ALA A 22 15.95 12.55 8.79
N TYR A 23 15.99 11.39 9.46
CA TYR A 23 15.08 10.95 10.53
C TYR A 23 15.37 9.47 10.84
N THR A 24 16.48 9.22 11.53
CA THR A 24 16.67 7.99 12.31
C THR A 24 17.35 8.34 13.63
N ASN A 25 16.58 8.31 14.73
CA ASN A 25 16.97 8.19 16.14
C ASN A 25 15.71 8.53 16.98
N LYS A 26 15.39 7.93 18.13
CA LYS A 26 16.08 6.97 19.00
C LYS A 26 15.06 6.49 20.05
N ASP A 27 15.42 5.41 20.74
CA ASP A 27 14.95 4.99 22.07
C ASP A 27 13.57 4.34 22.20
N THR A 28 13.56 2.99 22.13
CA THR A 28 12.68 2.17 22.98
C THR A 28 13.43 0.99 23.57
N VAL A 29 13.16 0.77 24.86
CA VAL A 29 13.76 -0.20 25.76
C VAL A 29 13.49 -1.64 25.29
N LYS A 30 14.52 -2.48 25.22
CA LYS A 30 14.41 -3.90 24.83
C LYS A 30 13.83 -4.76 25.96
N PRO A 31 12.79 -5.59 25.71
CA PRO A 31 12.46 -6.70 26.61
C PRO A 31 13.41 -7.89 26.35
N PRO A 32 13.57 -8.80 27.33
CA PRO A 32 14.52 -9.89 27.25
C PRO A 32 13.91 -11.06 26.47
N TYR A 33 14.40 -11.33 25.26
CA TYR A 33 14.15 -12.60 24.58
C TYR A 33 15.46 -13.33 24.36
N ASN A 34 15.59 -14.48 25.03
CA ASN A 34 16.70 -15.39 24.88
C ASN A 34 16.59 -16.13 23.53
N GLN A 35 17.69 -16.08 22.78
CA GLN A 35 18.10 -17.01 21.71
C GLN A 35 17.19 -17.11 20.47
N GLN A 36 16.96 -15.98 19.80
CA GLN A 36 16.75 -16.00 18.35
C GLN A 36 18.12 -16.03 17.68
N THR A 37 18.37 -17.02 16.81
CA THR A 37 19.33 -16.86 15.71
C THR A 37 18.95 -15.56 15.01
N THR A 38 19.67 -14.48 15.27
CA THR A 38 19.48 -13.20 14.60
C THR A 38 19.86 -13.45 13.15
N TYR A 39 18.88 -13.81 12.32
CA TYR A 39 19.02 -13.78 10.88
C TYR A 39 19.33 -12.33 10.53
N LYS A 40 20.63 -12.03 10.39
CA LYS A 40 21.07 -10.74 9.88
C LYS A 40 20.70 -10.73 8.42
N PHE A 41 19.65 -9.98 8.10
CA PHE A 41 19.36 -9.64 6.72
C PHE A 41 20.61 -9.01 6.12
N PRO A 42 20.97 -9.34 4.88
CA PRO A 42 22.02 -8.61 4.21
C PRO A 42 21.67 -7.12 4.18
N ASP A 43 22.62 -6.26 4.56
CA ASP A 43 22.41 -4.81 4.64
C ASP A 43 21.89 -4.21 3.33
N PHE A 44 22.19 -4.86 2.20
CA PHE A 44 21.73 -4.44 0.89
C PHE A 44 20.20 -4.50 0.71
N PHE A 45 19.45 -5.23 1.54
CA PHE A 45 17.97 -5.18 1.51
C PHE A 45 17.41 -3.87 2.05
N PHE A 46 18.16 -3.13 2.86
CA PHE A 46 17.73 -1.82 3.37
C PHE A 46 18.21 -0.66 2.50
N THR A 47 18.84 -0.95 1.35
CA THR A 47 19.29 0.08 0.44
C THR A 47 18.07 0.79 -0.17
N PRO A 48 17.89 2.09 0.06
CA PRO A 48 16.77 2.83 -0.50
C PRO A 48 16.78 2.77 -2.02
N LEU A 49 15.61 2.74 -2.64
CA LEU A 49 15.49 2.85 -4.09
C LEU A 49 15.80 4.30 -4.51
N GLU A 50 17.02 4.56 -4.98
CA GLU A 50 17.33 5.84 -5.62
C GLU A 50 16.62 5.96 -6.97
N TYR A 51 16.20 7.17 -7.34
CA TYR A 51 15.51 7.49 -8.59
C TYR A 51 16.45 7.54 -9.81
N SER A 52 17.23 6.46 -9.99
CA SER A 52 18.15 6.30 -11.10
C SER A 52 17.95 4.94 -11.77
N GLN A 53 18.17 4.88 -13.08
CA GLN A 53 18.05 3.62 -13.85
C GLN A 53 18.99 2.53 -13.32
N SER A 54 20.20 2.92 -12.91
CA SER A 54 21.19 2.01 -12.32
C SER A 54 20.69 1.44 -10.99
N SER A 55 20.11 2.26 -10.11
CA SER A 55 19.52 1.84 -8.84
C SER A 55 18.34 0.89 -9.03
N VAL A 56 17.37 1.24 -9.88
CA VAL A 56 16.21 0.37 -10.15
C VAL A 56 16.66 -0.95 -10.78
N THR A 57 17.61 -0.90 -11.71
CA THR A 57 18.16 -2.11 -12.34
C THR A 57 18.90 -2.99 -11.32
N PHE A 58 19.67 -2.38 -10.43
CA PHE A 58 20.35 -3.09 -9.34
C PHE A 58 19.33 -3.73 -8.40
N PHE A 59 18.34 -2.98 -7.94
CA PHE A 59 17.25 -3.48 -7.08
C PHE A 59 16.57 -4.68 -7.72
N LEU A 60 16.12 -4.57 -8.98
CA LEU A 60 15.44 -5.66 -9.66
C LEU A 60 16.33 -6.90 -9.81
N LYS A 61 17.60 -6.73 -10.18
CA LYS A 61 18.52 -7.85 -10.42
C LYS A 61 19.05 -8.50 -9.14
N LYS A 62 19.24 -7.73 -8.07
CA LYS A 62 19.96 -8.17 -6.86
C LYS A 62 19.07 -8.34 -5.64
N ILE A 63 18.08 -7.47 -5.45
CA ILE A 63 17.20 -7.47 -4.27
C ILE A 63 15.90 -8.21 -4.59
N TYR A 64 15.12 -7.70 -5.55
CA TYR A 64 13.81 -8.22 -5.88
C TYR A 64 13.82 -9.70 -6.31
N ASN A 65 14.83 -10.10 -7.07
CA ASN A 65 15.00 -11.47 -7.54
C ASN A 65 15.70 -12.41 -6.54
N ASP A 66 16.16 -11.91 -5.39
CA ASP A 66 16.68 -12.77 -4.34
C ASP A 66 15.55 -13.67 -3.80
N LYS A 67 15.81 -14.98 -3.68
CA LYS A 67 14.80 -15.95 -3.21
C LYS A 67 14.35 -15.69 -1.78
N LYS A 68 15.19 -15.06 -0.96
CA LYS A 68 14.88 -14.72 0.43
C LYS A 68 14.09 -13.42 0.55
N TYR A 69 14.18 -12.53 -0.45
CA TYR A 69 13.57 -11.21 -0.37
C TYR A 69 12.07 -11.23 0.00
N PRO A 70 11.21 -12.07 -0.60
CA PRO A 70 9.77 -12.05 -0.29
C PRO A 70 9.47 -12.44 1.15
N GLN A 71 10.01 -13.58 1.60
CA GLN A 71 9.68 -14.15 2.90
C GLN A 71 10.41 -13.46 4.07
N TYR A 72 11.63 -12.99 3.83
CA TYR A 72 12.51 -12.50 4.90
C TYR A 72 12.51 -10.98 5.00
N PHE A 73 12.25 -10.25 3.91
CA PHE A 73 12.21 -8.78 3.94
C PHE A 73 10.80 -8.25 3.68
N LEU A 74 10.24 -8.51 2.49
CA LEU A 74 8.97 -7.92 2.04
C LEU A 74 7.81 -8.24 2.99
N ALA A 75 7.75 -9.47 3.49
CA ALA A 75 6.78 -9.93 4.49
C ALA A 75 6.69 -9.04 5.74
N GLY A 76 7.79 -8.42 6.16
CA GLY A 76 7.86 -7.58 7.37
C GLY A 76 8.18 -6.11 7.10
N ASN A 77 8.46 -5.74 5.85
CA ASN A 77 8.87 -4.40 5.48
C ASN A 77 8.50 -4.11 4.01
N PHE A 78 7.59 -3.16 3.81
CA PHE A 78 7.10 -2.77 2.49
C PHE A 78 7.70 -1.45 1.99
N MET A 79 8.82 -1.00 2.54
CA MET A 79 9.48 0.27 2.17
C MET A 79 9.71 0.39 0.66
N HIS A 80 10.12 -0.68 -0.03
CA HIS A 80 10.31 -0.62 -1.49
C HIS A 80 9.02 -0.46 -2.28
N VAL A 81 7.87 -0.89 -1.73
CA VAL A 81 6.56 -0.63 -2.32
C VAL A 81 6.22 0.85 -2.19
N ALA A 82 6.38 1.41 -0.99
CA ALA A 82 6.15 2.83 -0.73
C ALA A 82 7.07 3.71 -1.59
N GLN A 83 8.38 3.46 -1.58
CA GLN A 83 9.36 4.17 -2.41
C GLN A 83 9.06 4.06 -3.90
N GLY A 84 8.60 2.90 -4.37
CA GLY A 84 8.16 2.73 -5.74
C GLY A 84 6.99 3.67 -6.05
N ILE A 85 5.94 3.65 -5.21
CA ILE A 85 4.75 4.48 -5.41
C ILE A 85 5.08 5.97 -5.31
N ASP A 86 5.97 6.37 -4.41
CA ASP A 86 6.44 7.75 -4.27
C ASP A 86 7.26 8.23 -5.47
N PHE A 87 7.73 7.34 -6.34
CA PHE A 87 8.34 7.69 -7.62
C PHE A 87 7.31 8.06 -8.70
N ALA A 88 6.04 7.69 -8.54
CA ALA A 88 5.01 7.91 -9.55
C ALA A 88 4.84 9.38 -9.99
N PRO A 89 4.88 10.39 -9.11
CA PRO A 89 4.78 11.81 -9.50
C PRO A 89 5.87 12.28 -10.47
N HIS A 90 6.99 11.56 -10.56
CA HIS A 90 8.12 11.90 -11.43
C HIS A 90 8.02 11.26 -12.83
N ASN A 91 6.92 10.58 -13.14
CA ASN A 91 6.69 9.93 -14.44
C ASN A 91 5.57 10.62 -15.22
N PHE A 92 5.66 10.62 -16.55
CA PHE A 92 4.60 11.14 -17.43
C PHE A 92 3.28 10.36 -17.33
N GLN A 93 3.34 9.10 -16.86
CA GLN A 93 2.19 8.23 -16.67
C GLN A 93 2.15 7.74 -15.20
N PRO A 94 1.76 8.62 -14.25
CA PRO A 94 1.84 8.30 -12.83
C PRO A 94 0.93 7.13 -12.45
N ARG A 95 -0.31 7.06 -12.98
CA ARG A 95 -1.24 5.97 -12.64
C ARG A 95 -0.75 4.64 -13.17
N PHE A 96 -0.27 4.61 -14.41
CA PHE A 96 0.33 3.42 -15.00
C PHE A 96 1.57 2.96 -14.24
N THR A 97 2.39 3.90 -13.77
CA THR A 97 3.56 3.62 -12.94
C THR A 97 3.14 2.96 -11.62
N ILE A 98 2.18 3.54 -10.89
CA ILE A 98 1.63 2.94 -9.66
C ILE A 98 1.10 1.53 -9.94
N ARG A 99 0.28 1.35 -10.99
CA ARG A 99 -0.24 0.03 -11.38
C ARG A 99 0.89 -0.98 -11.62
N LYS A 100 1.97 -0.59 -12.31
CA LYS A 100 3.12 -1.46 -12.56
C LYS A 100 3.82 -1.86 -11.27
N ILE A 101 4.02 -0.91 -10.34
CA ILE A 101 4.65 -1.16 -9.05
C ILE A 101 3.80 -2.12 -8.22
N LEU A 102 2.50 -1.84 -8.09
CA LEU A 102 1.56 -2.71 -7.38
C LEU A 102 1.55 -4.11 -7.99
N SER A 103 1.45 -4.22 -9.31
CA SER A 103 1.47 -5.51 -10.01
C SER A 103 2.78 -6.26 -9.83
N LEU A 104 3.92 -5.56 -9.88
CA LEU A 104 5.23 -6.13 -9.63
C LEU A 104 5.25 -6.78 -8.23
N PHE A 105 4.97 -6.01 -7.18
CA PHE A 105 5.02 -6.54 -5.82
C PHE A 105 3.94 -7.58 -5.53
N GLN A 106 2.76 -7.48 -6.15
CA GLN A 106 1.70 -8.48 -6.04
C GLN A 106 2.22 -9.89 -6.37
N THR A 107 3.06 -10.04 -7.39
CA THR A 107 3.65 -11.36 -7.76
C THR A 107 4.59 -11.94 -6.69
N LYS A 108 5.13 -11.11 -5.79
CA LYS A 108 5.99 -11.55 -4.67
C LYS A 108 5.21 -11.83 -3.40
N LEU A 109 3.96 -11.38 -3.31
CA LEU A 109 3.10 -11.71 -2.18
C LEU A 109 2.56 -13.14 -2.26
N ASP A 110 2.77 -13.82 -3.39
CA ASP A 110 2.37 -15.21 -3.55
C ASP A 110 3.12 -16.13 -2.59
N ASN A 111 2.39 -16.79 -1.69
CA ASN A 111 2.89 -17.78 -0.74
C ASN A 111 3.89 -17.23 0.30
N ILE A 112 3.72 -15.98 0.72
CA ILE A 112 4.46 -15.44 1.86
C ILE A 112 3.53 -15.16 3.03
N TYR A 113 4.08 -15.12 4.24
CA TYR A 113 3.34 -14.71 5.42
C TYR A 113 3.61 -13.24 5.72
N ILE A 114 2.58 -12.41 5.59
CA ILE A 114 2.68 -10.96 5.76
C ILE A 114 2.43 -10.59 7.22
N ASN A 115 3.32 -9.77 7.77
CA ASN A 115 3.14 -9.15 9.07
C ASN A 115 2.03 -8.07 8.99
N PRO A 116 0.96 -8.18 9.79
CA PRO A 116 -0.18 -7.27 9.75
C PRO A 116 0.16 -5.81 10.05
N TYR A 117 1.10 -5.58 10.96
CA TYR A 117 1.54 -4.24 11.36
C TYR A 117 2.35 -3.58 10.24
N ALA A 118 3.24 -4.33 9.58
CA ALA A 118 4.00 -3.84 8.43
C ALA A 118 3.08 -3.50 7.25
N PHE A 119 2.07 -4.33 7.00
CA PHE A 119 1.08 -4.05 5.96
C PHE A 119 0.22 -2.84 6.31
N SER A 120 -0.24 -2.71 7.57
CA SER A 120 -0.97 -1.53 8.03
C SER A 120 -0.15 -0.24 7.89
N HIS A 121 1.15 -0.28 8.20
CA HIS A 121 2.07 0.84 7.99
C HIS A 121 2.19 1.22 6.52
N LEU A 122 2.31 0.23 5.61
CA LEU A 122 2.29 0.49 4.18
C LEU A 122 1.04 1.25 3.76
N LEU A 123 -0.15 0.80 4.19
CA LEU A 123 -1.41 1.46 3.84
C LEU A 123 -1.43 2.91 4.30
N TYR A 124 -0.91 3.18 5.50
CA TYR A 124 -0.75 4.53 6.01
C TYR A 124 0.21 5.36 5.15
N GLU A 125 1.34 4.81 4.71
CA GLU A 125 2.32 5.54 3.91
C GLU A 125 1.83 5.87 2.48
N ILE A 126 1.15 4.92 1.81
CA ILE A 126 0.84 5.06 0.38
C ILE A 126 -0.46 5.80 0.10
N HIS A 127 -1.36 5.90 1.10
CA HIS A 127 -2.67 6.54 0.89
C HIS A 127 -2.59 7.98 0.36
N PRO A 128 -1.69 8.88 0.83
CA PRO A 128 -1.65 10.25 0.35
C PRO A 128 -1.22 10.33 -1.12
N THR A 129 -0.27 9.48 -1.52
CA THR A 129 0.26 9.46 -2.89
C THR A 129 -0.79 8.90 -3.85
N ILE A 130 -1.44 7.77 -3.53
CA ILE A 130 -2.46 7.16 -4.39
C ILE A 130 -3.71 8.05 -4.51
N ALA A 131 -4.17 8.66 -3.40
CA ALA A 131 -5.37 9.49 -3.37
C ALA A 131 -5.35 10.62 -4.41
N ARG A 132 -4.17 11.24 -4.63
CA ARG A 132 -3.97 12.31 -5.62
C ARG A 132 -4.35 11.90 -7.04
N TYR A 133 -4.22 10.61 -7.35
CA TYR A 133 -4.48 10.06 -8.68
C TYR A 133 -5.84 9.37 -8.83
N CYS A 134 -6.61 9.29 -7.75
CA CYS A 134 -7.96 8.72 -7.74
C CYS A 134 -9.08 9.77 -7.61
N ASN A 135 -8.75 10.99 -7.18
CA ASN A 135 -9.71 12.08 -7.03
C ASN A 135 -9.72 13.00 -8.26
N LYS A 136 -10.83 13.02 -9.03
CA LYS A 136 -11.01 13.88 -10.22
C LYS A 136 -10.88 15.39 -9.93
N ALA A 137 -11.31 15.84 -8.74
CA ALA A 137 -11.14 17.24 -8.36
C ALA A 137 -9.66 17.57 -8.12
N GLN A 138 -8.91 16.60 -7.60
CA GLN A 138 -7.48 16.69 -7.36
C GLN A 138 -6.65 16.52 -8.63
N GLU A 139 -7.12 15.73 -9.60
CA GLU A 139 -6.56 15.66 -10.96
C GLU A 139 -6.59 17.05 -11.62
N LYS A 140 -7.69 17.80 -11.46
CA LYS A 140 -7.77 19.19 -11.93
C LYS A 140 -6.80 20.11 -11.20
N ILE A 141 -6.66 19.98 -9.88
CA ILE A 141 -5.73 20.80 -9.08
C ILE A 141 -4.29 20.50 -9.48
N HIS A 142 -3.92 19.22 -9.61
CA HIS A 142 -2.58 18.80 -10.01
C HIS A 142 -2.26 19.25 -11.43
N LEU A 143 -3.19 19.13 -12.38
CA LEU A 143 -3.01 19.67 -13.73
C LEU A 143 -2.73 21.19 -13.68
N ILE A 144 -3.45 21.93 -12.84
CA ILE A 144 -3.20 23.36 -12.65
C ILE A 144 -1.80 23.62 -12.06
N GLU A 145 -1.35 22.82 -11.10
CA GLU A 145 0.00 22.93 -10.52
C GLU A 145 1.10 22.63 -11.53
N THR A 146 0.98 21.53 -12.29
CA THR A 146 1.91 21.18 -13.36
C THR A 146 1.96 22.26 -14.43
N MET A 147 0.81 22.84 -14.81
CA MET A 147 0.76 23.97 -15.75
C MET A 147 1.47 25.20 -15.17
N LYS A 148 1.27 25.51 -13.88
CA LYS A 148 1.96 26.63 -13.22
C LYS A 148 3.46 26.45 -13.20
N GLU A 149 3.95 25.27 -12.87
CA GLU A 149 5.38 24.95 -12.85
C GLU A 149 5.99 25.02 -14.25
N THR A 150 5.31 24.47 -15.25
CA THR A 150 5.73 24.52 -16.67
C THR A 150 5.78 25.95 -17.18
N ILE A 151 4.74 26.76 -16.90
CA ILE A 151 4.71 28.18 -17.28
C ILE A 151 5.83 28.94 -16.55
N GLY A 152 5.98 28.70 -15.24
CA GLY A 152 6.96 29.38 -14.41
C GLY A 152 8.39 29.12 -14.88
N SER A 153 8.76 27.86 -15.03
CA SER A 153 10.08 27.45 -15.54
C SER A 153 10.35 28.00 -16.94
N TYR A 154 9.41 27.81 -17.88
CA TYR A 154 9.58 28.27 -19.25
C TYR A 154 9.77 29.78 -19.36
N LEU A 155 8.98 30.57 -18.61
CA LEU A 155 9.09 32.03 -18.61
C LEU A 155 10.36 32.52 -17.93
N ILE A 156 10.87 31.82 -16.91
CA ILE A 156 12.15 32.13 -16.28
C ILE A 156 13.28 31.89 -17.28
N ASP A 157 13.28 30.73 -17.93
CA ASP A 157 14.36 30.31 -18.84
C ASP A 157 14.38 31.11 -20.14
N ASN A 158 13.21 31.54 -20.62
CA ASN A 158 13.04 32.26 -21.90
C ASN A 158 12.63 33.73 -21.70
N TYR A 159 12.91 34.32 -20.54
CA TYR A 159 12.48 35.70 -20.23
C TYR A 159 13.02 36.74 -21.22
N ALA A 160 14.28 36.57 -21.66
CA ALA A 160 14.91 37.47 -22.62
C ALA A 160 14.21 37.43 -23.99
N ASP A 161 13.87 36.22 -24.45
CA ASP A 161 13.15 36.01 -25.71
C ASP A 161 11.70 36.50 -25.62
N PHE A 162 11.06 36.30 -24.47
CA PHE A 162 9.72 36.84 -24.19
C PHE A 162 9.69 38.37 -24.32
N LYS A 163 10.73 39.07 -23.86
CA LYS A 163 10.83 40.54 -23.94
C LYS A 163 10.98 41.04 -25.38
N HIS A 164 11.63 40.27 -26.24
CA HIS A 164 11.91 40.67 -27.63
C HIS A 164 10.84 40.19 -28.61
N ASN A 165 10.25 39.03 -28.38
CA ASN A 165 9.23 38.45 -29.24
C ASN A 165 8.18 37.66 -28.41
N PRO A 166 7.25 38.39 -27.75
CA PRO A 166 6.28 37.77 -26.84
C PRO A 166 5.32 36.83 -27.57
N GLU A 167 4.88 37.17 -28.78
CA GLU A 167 4.00 36.34 -29.62
C GLU A 167 4.61 34.96 -29.91
N LYS A 168 5.87 34.93 -30.37
CA LYS A 168 6.58 33.67 -30.65
C LYS A 168 6.74 32.84 -29.38
N THR A 169 7.14 33.48 -28.28
CA THR A 169 7.39 32.79 -27.00
C THR A 169 6.09 32.25 -26.39
N LEU A 170 4.98 32.99 -26.50
CA LEU A 170 3.66 32.52 -26.08
C LEU A 170 3.14 31.39 -26.98
N HIS A 171 3.43 31.43 -28.28
CA HIS A 171 3.07 30.37 -29.21
C HIS A 171 3.84 29.07 -28.90
N GLU A 172 5.14 29.17 -28.61
CA GLU A 172 5.96 28.03 -28.18
C GLU A 172 5.50 27.49 -26.81
N LEU A 173 5.21 28.37 -25.85
CA LEU A 173 4.64 27.97 -24.55
C LEU A 173 3.29 27.28 -24.73
N ALA A 174 2.41 27.81 -25.57
CA ALA A 174 1.12 27.20 -25.87
C ALA A 174 1.29 25.83 -26.52
N HIS A 175 2.28 25.66 -27.40
CA HIS A 175 2.61 24.37 -27.98
C HIS A 175 3.15 23.38 -26.93
N ILE A 176 4.03 23.83 -26.02
CA ILE A 176 4.56 23.02 -24.91
C ILE A 176 3.42 22.56 -23.99
N LEU A 177 2.56 23.51 -23.61
CA LEU A 177 1.37 23.25 -22.79
C LEU A 177 0.41 22.30 -23.51
N TYR A 178 0.14 22.51 -24.79
CA TYR A 178 -0.70 21.64 -25.59
C TYR A 178 -0.10 20.23 -25.70
N THR A 179 1.20 20.08 -25.95
CA THR A 179 1.86 18.77 -25.95
C THR A 179 1.86 18.11 -24.57
N SER A 180 1.94 18.89 -23.49
CA SER A 180 1.82 18.37 -22.12
C SER A 180 0.39 17.95 -21.74
N MET A 181 -0.63 18.52 -22.42
CA MET A 181 -2.05 18.28 -22.13
C MET A 181 -2.69 17.23 -23.06
N ASP A 182 -2.32 17.20 -24.34
CA ASP A 182 -3.01 16.40 -25.34
C ASP A 182 -2.56 14.94 -25.36
N GLY A 183 -1.42 14.59 -24.74
CA GLY A 183 -0.92 13.20 -24.67
C GLY A 183 -0.79 12.50 -26.03
N SER A 184 -0.95 13.22 -27.13
CA SER A 184 -1.25 12.69 -28.46
C SER A 184 -0.02 12.68 -29.36
N ALA A 185 1.04 13.40 -28.98
CA ALA A 185 2.20 13.52 -29.83
C ALA A 185 3.08 12.26 -29.81
N HIS A 186 3.23 11.52 -28.70
CA HIS A 186 4.08 10.31 -28.71
C HIS A 186 3.84 9.16 -27.70
N GLU A 187 2.91 9.17 -26.73
CA GLU A 187 2.83 8.08 -25.72
C GLU A 187 1.38 7.70 -25.33
N GLU A 188 1.16 6.43 -25.00
CA GLU A 188 -0.13 5.87 -24.58
C GLU A 188 -0.83 6.75 -23.53
N LYS A 189 -2.15 6.97 -23.67
CA LYS A 189 -2.94 7.61 -22.61
C LYS A 189 -2.67 6.90 -21.28
N ASP A 190 -2.34 7.65 -20.23
CA ASP A 190 -2.25 7.12 -18.88
C ASP A 190 -3.55 6.37 -18.54
N ILE A 191 -3.47 5.38 -17.64
CA ILE A 191 -4.60 4.50 -17.37
C ILE A 191 -5.75 5.28 -16.72
N SER A 192 -6.97 4.78 -16.91
CA SER A 192 -8.13 5.39 -16.27
C SER A 192 -8.05 5.30 -14.74
N ILE A 193 -8.72 6.23 -14.04
CA ILE A 193 -8.87 6.15 -12.57
C ILE A 193 -9.42 4.79 -12.15
N ARG A 194 -10.39 4.25 -12.92
CA ARG A 194 -11.03 2.97 -12.62
C ARG A 194 -10.04 1.79 -12.69
N GLU A 195 -9.13 1.81 -13.66
CA GLU A 195 -8.08 0.80 -13.76
C GLU A 195 -7.08 0.90 -12.61
N LEU A 196 -6.73 2.12 -12.18
CA LEU A 196 -5.89 2.31 -11.00
C LEU A 196 -6.59 1.80 -9.73
N GLN A 197 -7.84 2.20 -9.48
CA GLN A 197 -8.65 1.73 -8.34
C GLN A 197 -8.71 0.20 -8.31
N HIS A 198 -8.90 -0.44 -9.47
CA HIS A 198 -8.89 -1.90 -9.56
C HIS A 198 -7.53 -2.51 -9.23
N ALA A 199 -6.43 -1.93 -9.71
CA ALA A 199 -5.09 -2.38 -9.38
C ALA A 199 -4.78 -2.25 -7.87
N VAL A 200 -5.21 -1.14 -7.25
CA VAL A 200 -5.14 -0.94 -5.79
C VAL A 200 -5.94 -2.02 -5.07
N HIS A 201 -7.21 -2.21 -5.43
CA HIS A 201 -8.06 -3.23 -4.83
C HIS A 201 -7.44 -4.64 -4.92
N LEU A 202 -6.94 -5.05 -6.09
CA LEU A 202 -6.32 -6.37 -6.25
C LEU A 202 -5.05 -6.54 -5.41
N PHE A 203 -4.23 -5.51 -5.31
CA PHE A 203 -3.05 -5.53 -4.44
C PHE A 203 -3.44 -5.67 -2.96
N LEU A 204 -4.46 -4.92 -2.52
CA LEU A 204 -4.98 -4.98 -1.16
C LEU A 204 -5.58 -6.34 -0.82
N VAL A 205 -6.45 -6.90 -1.69
CA VAL A 205 -6.99 -8.25 -1.52
C VAL A 205 -5.84 -9.26 -1.38
N ARG A 206 -4.82 -9.15 -2.24
CA ARG A 206 -3.68 -10.07 -2.19
C ARG A 206 -2.92 -9.95 -0.86
N GLY A 207 -2.59 -8.75 -0.43
CA GLY A 207 -1.89 -8.52 0.84
C GLY A 207 -2.70 -9.00 2.05
N LEU A 208 -3.99 -8.65 2.13
CA LEU A 208 -4.88 -9.08 3.20
C LEU A 208 -4.99 -10.60 3.28
N SER A 209 -5.08 -11.30 2.15
CA SER A 209 -5.19 -12.78 2.11
C SER A 209 -3.98 -13.51 2.70
N GLN A 210 -2.84 -12.84 2.85
CA GLN A 210 -1.57 -13.43 3.28
C GLN A 210 -1.17 -13.02 4.70
N LEU A 211 -2.00 -12.25 5.40
CA LEU A 211 -1.69 -11.80 6.76
C LEU A 211 -1.53 -12.99 7.73
N ILE A 212 -0.56 -12.93 8.62
CA ILE A 212 -0.42 -13.87 9.73
C ILE A 212 -0.16 -13.12 11.03
N TRP A 213 -0.97 -13.44 12.03
CA TRP A 213 -0.80 -12.95 13.38
C TRP A 213 0.02 -13.90 14.23
N ASN A 214 0.75 -13.35 15.20
CA ASN A 214 1.47 -14.12 16.19
C ASN A 214 0.54 -14.45 17.37
N PRO A 215 0.28 -15.73 17.69
CA PRO A 215 -0.60 -16.09 18.81
C PRO A 215 -0.06 -15.64 20.17
N ALA A 216 1.26 -15.46 20.29
CA ALA A 216 1.86 -14.93 21.53
C ALA A 216 1.40 -13.50 21.84
N ASP A 217 0.99 -12.74 20.82
CA ASP A 217 0.58 -11.34 20.91
C ASP A 217 -0.96 -11.19 20.92
N HIS A 218 -1.68 -12.12 21.56
CA HIS A 218 -3.13 -12.27 21.44
C HIS A 218 -3.95 -10.97 21.58
N ARG A 219 -3.58 -10.01 22.44
CA ARG A 219 -4.31 -8.72 22.53
C ARG A 219 -4.10 -7.83 21.31
N GLU A 220 -2.89 -7.83 20.76
CA GLU A 220 -2.52 -6.93 19.67
C GLU A 220 -3.02 -7.45 18.32
N THR A 221 -3.32 -8.75 18.19
CA THR A 221 -3.86 -9.31 16.95
C THR A 221 -5.18 -8.64 16.58
N TRP A 222 -6.11 -8.50 17.53
CA TRP A 222 -7.37 -7.80 17.31
C TRP A 222 -7.18 -6.30 17.05
N ASN A 223 -6.27 -5.64 17.77
CA ASN A 223 -5.94 -4.23 17.52
C ASN A 223 -5.44 -4.01 16.10
N SER A 224 -4.62 -4.90 15.57
CA SER A 224 -4.14 -4.80 14.19
C SER A 224 -5.25 -4.99 13.15
N VAL A 225 -6.27 -5.82 13.42
CA VAL A 225 -7.47 -5.94 12.58
C VAL A 225 -8.23 -4.61 12.55
N LYS A 226 -8.46 -4.01 13.73
CA LYS A 226 -9.09 -2.68 13.82
C LYS A 226 -8.28 -1.62 13.06
N MET A 227 -6.96 -1.58 13.25
CA MET A 227 -6.08 -0.65 12.53
C MET A 227 -6.18 -0.82 11.02
N LEU A 228 -6.11 -2.06 10.52
CA LEU A 228 -6.27 -2.34 9.10
C LEU A 228 -7.64 -1.89 8.59
N SER A 229 -8.72 -2.14 9.32
CA SER A 229 -10.07 -1.69 8.94
C SER A 229 -10.16 -0.16 8.84
N CYS A 230 -9.55 0.57 9.76
CA CYS A 230 -9.50 2.03 9.71
C CYS A 230 -8.66 2.53 8.53
N GLN A 231 -7.54 1.86 8.20
CA GLN A 231 -6.75 2.24 7.02
C GLN A 231 -7.54 1.97 5.73
N LEU A 232 -8.27 0.87 5.64
CA LEU A 232 -9.12 0.56 4.48
C LEU A 232 -10.26 1.57 4.32
N GLU A 233 -10.83 2.06 5.44
CA GLU A 233 -11.83 3.13 5.42
C GLU A 233 -11.26 4.39 4.76
N LYS A 234 -10.00 4.76 5.05
CA LYS A 234 -9.33 5.88 4.35
C LYS A 234 -9.22 5.67 2.85
N PHE A 235 -9.01 4.44 2.39
CA PHE A 235 -9.04 4.14 0.96
C PHE A 235 -10.40 4.43 0.32
N SER A 236 -11.48 4.14 1.04
CA SER A 236 -12.85 4.46 0.60
C SER A 236 -13.12 5.96 0.66
N GLU A 237 -12.81 6.63 1.78
CA GLU A 237 -13.02 8.07 1.99
C GLU A 237 -12.33 8.94 0.92
N TYR A 238 -11.13 8.55 0.49
CA TYR A 238 -10.37 9.27 -0.55
C TYR A 238 -10.63 8.74 -1.97
N TYR A 239 -11.70 7.97 -2.18
CA TYR A 239 -12.12 7.44 -3.48
C TYR A 239 -11.04 6.59 -4.18
N MET A 240 -10.10 6.00 -3.43
CA MET A 240 -9.09 5.09 -3.98
C MET A 240 -9.69 3.71 -4.30
N ILE A 241 -10.80 3.38 -3.68
CA ILE A 241 -11.66 2.22 -3.95
C ILE A 241 -13.12 2.65 -3.84
N ASP A 242 -14.04 1.89 -4.44
CA ASP A 242 -15.48 2.12 -4.26
C ASP A 242 -16.04 1.32 -3.07
N THR A 243 -17.32 1.55 -2.73
CA THR A 243 -17.99 0.89 -1.61
C THR A 243 -18.00 -0.63 -1.71
N VAL A 244 -18.15 -1.18 -2.93
CA VAL A 244 -18.20 -2.64 -3.16
C VAL A 244 -16.82 -3.26 -2.96
N MET A 245 -15.77 -2.60 -3.46
CA MET A 245 -14.38 -2.97 -3.23
C MET A 245 -14.01 -2.86 -1.75
N PHE A 246 -14.45 -1.82 -1.06
CA PHE A 246 -14.22 -1.64 0.37
C PHE A 246 -14.84 -2.77 1.19
N ASP A 247 -16.12 -3.09 0.98
CA ASP A 247 -16.76 -4.21 1.67
C ASP A 247 -16.07 -5.56 1.34
N ASN A 248 -15.64 -5.78 0.10
CA ASN A 248 -14.83 -6.96 -0.26
C ASN A 248 -13.55 -7.07 0.57
N LEU A 249 -12.83 -5.96 0.76
CA LEU A 249 -11.61 -5.94 1.57
C LEU A 249 -11.89 -6.19 3.05
N LEU A 250 -12.98 -5.68 3.60
CA LEU A 250 -13.39 -5.98 4.97
C LEU A 250 -13.68 -7.46 5.17
N TRP A 251 -14.43 -8.08 4.26
CA TRP A 251 -14.67 -9.52 4.29
C TRP A 251 -13.37 -10.33 4.15
N THR A 252 -12.48 -9.94 3.23
CA THR A 252 -11.17 -10.59 3.07
C THR A 252 -10.35 -10.55 4.37
N LEU A 253 -10.37 -9.42 5.08
CA LEU A 253 -9.72 -9.26 6.37
C LEU A 253 -10.36 -10.15 7.45
N LEU A 254 -11.70 -10.17 7.54
CA LEU A 254 -12.44 -10.98 8.50
C LEU A 254 -12.25 -12.48 8.25
N ASP A 255 -12.34 -12.93 7.01
CA ASP A 255 -12.11 -14.33 6.62
C ASP A 255 -10.69 -14.76 7.00
N ARG A 256 -9.71 -13.91 6.73
CA ARG A 256 -8.32 -14.20 7.06
C ARG A 256 -8.10 -14.25 8.57
N TYR A 257 -8.73 -13.35 9.32
CA TYR A 257 -8.65 -13.36 10.78
C TYR A 257 -9.38 -14.56 11.38
N GLY A 258 -10.53 -14.95 10.82
CA GLY A 258 -11.25 -16.14 11.24
C GLY A 258 -10.45 -17.42 11.00
N PHE A 259 -9.75 -17.52 9.86
CA PHE A 259 -8.78 -18.57 9.62
C PHE A 259 -7.68 -18.62 10.70
N PHE A 260 -7.15 -17.46 11.10
CA PHE A 260 -6.16 -17.39 12.18
C PHE A 260 -6.74 -17.88 13.51
N LEU A 261 -7.92 -17.40 13.91
CA LEU A 261 -8.58 -17.82 15.16
C LEU A 261 -8.78 -19.34 15.20
N ASN A 262 -9.26 -19.94 14.10
CA ASN A 262 -9.45 -21.38 14.02
C ASN A 262 -8.15 -22.18 14.14
N LEU A 263 -7.02 -21.62 13.68
CA LEU A 263 -5.72 -22.28 13.74
C LEU A 263 -5.12 -22.23 15.16
N VAL A 264 -5.27 -21.11 15.86
CA VAL A 264 -4.58 -20.87 17.15
C VAL A 264 -5.51 -20.85 18.36
N ALA A 265 -6.80 -21.21 18.19
CA ALA A 265 -7.82 -21.13 19.23
C ALA A 265 -7.37 -21.69 20.58
N GLN A 266 -6.66 -22.83 20.55
CA GLN A 266 -6.17 -23.53 21.74
C GLN A 266 -5.12 -22.76 22.54
N ASP A 267 -4.40 -21.83 21.89
CA ASP A 267 -3.34 -21.02 22.48
C ASP A 267 -3.87 -19.66 23.01
N LEU A 268 -5.13 -19.32 22.74
CA LEU A 268 -5.73 -18.04 23.13
C LEU A 268 -6.29 -18.10 24.56
N LYS A 269 -6.14 -16.98 25.28
CA LYS A 269 -6.59 -16.85 26.68
C LYS A 269 -8.08 -16.43 26.74
N PRO A 270 -8.84 -16.83 27.77
CA PRO A 270 -10.23 -16.38 27.96
C PRO A 270 -10.41 -14.86 27.91
N ASP A 271 -9.53 -14.10 28.59
CA ASP A 271 -9.55 -12.63 28.61
C ASP A 271 -9.48 -11.98 27.21
N PHE A 272 -8.91 -12.68 26.23
CA PHE A 272 -8.89 -12.21 24.85
C PHE A 272 -10.30 -12.18 24.25
N PHE A 273 -11.08 -13.26 24.41
CA PHE A 273 -12.44 -13.34 23.87
C PHE A 273 -13.36 -12.30 24.49
N ASP A 274 -13.25 -12.08 25.81
CA ASP A 274 -14.01 -11.04 26.51
C ASP A 274 -13.68 -9.64 26.00
N ALA A 275 -12.39 -9.34 25.76
CA ALA A 275 -11.96 -8.06 25.22
C ALA A 275 -12.51 -7.84 23.79
N VAL A 276 -12.43 -8.85 22.92
CA VAL A 276 -12.96 -8.73 21.56
C VAL A 276 -14.48 -8.57 21.59
N ARG A 277 -15.20 -9.34 22.42
CA ARG A 277 -16.66 -9.25 22.57
C ARG A 277 -17.09 -7.88 23.10
N SER A 278 -16.35 -7.31 24.05
CA SER A 278 -16.58 -5.95 24.51
C SER A 278 -16.42 -4.92 23.39
N ASP A 279 -15.43 -5.09 22.52
CA ASP A 279 -15.21 -4.21 21.38
C ASP A 279 -16.30 -4.36 20.30
N LEU A 280 -16.79 -5.58 20.06
CA LEU A 280 -17.90 -5.85 19.14
C LEU A 280 -19.17 -5.07 19.50
N HIS A 281 -19.45 -4.95 20.81
CA HIS A 281 -20.60 -4.19 21.30
C HIS A 281 -20.37 -2.68 21.33
N SER A 282 -19.12 -2.23 21.17
CA SER A 282 -18.82 -0.81 21.02
C SER A 282 -19.00 -0.43 19.54
N GLU A 283 -20.03 0.36 19.23
CA GLU A 283 -20.42 0.79 17.86
C GLU A 283 -19.39 1.71 17.15
N LYS A 284 -18.11 1.65 17.52
CA LYS A 284 -17.09 2.65 17.11
C LYS A 284 -16.10 2.17 16.05
N ALA A 285 -16.13 0.91 15.63
CA ALA A 285 -15.19 0.42 14.63
C ALA A 285 -15.71 0.67 13.19
N ALA A 286 -14.80 1.06 12.29
CA ALA A 286 -15.06 1.22 10.85
C ALA A 286 -15.72 -0.02 10.22
N LEU A 287 -15.40 -1.21 10.75
CA LEU A 287 -16.01 -2.50 10.44
C LEU A 287 -17.55 -2.51 10.53
N TRP A 288 -18.14 -1.72 11.43
CA TRP A 288 -19.59 -1.66 11.67
C TRP A 288 -20.28 -0.56 10.90
N LEU A 289 -19.54 0.46 10.48
CA LEU A 289 -20.09 1.63 9.79
C LEU A 289 -20.32 1.36 8.30
N SER A 290 -19.69 0.33 7.74
CA SER A 290 -19.93 -0.08 6.35
C SER A 290 -21.28 -0.76 6.19
N GLU A 291 -22.00 -0.45 5.11
CA GLU A 291 -23.22 -1.17 4.73
C GLU A 291 -22.96 -2.68 4.57
N GLU A 292 -23.95 -3.49 4.93
CA GLU A 292 -23.90 -4.93 4.69
C GLU A 292 -24.27 -5.26 3.23
N ARG A 293 -23.71 -6.34 2.70
CA ARG A 293 -23.89 -6.73 1.28
C ARG A 293 -25.34 -6.93 0.90
N GLU A 294 -26.09 -7.65 1.75
CA GLU A 294 -27.50 -7.97 1.55
C GLU A 294 -28.21 -8.19 2.88
N ASN A 295 -29.51 -7.85 2.93
CA ASN A 295 -30.32 -7.92 4.16
C ASN A 295 -30.62 -9.34 4.66
N TYR A 296 -30.36 -10.37 3.85
CA TYR A 296 -30.74 -11.76 4.11
C TYR A 296 -29.56 -12.73 4.11
N ILE A 297 -28.34 -12.20 4.19
CA ILE A 297 -27.13 -13.00 4.34
C ILE A 297 -26.48 -12.70 5.68
N THR A 298 -25.54 -13.55 6.08
CA THR A 298 -24.76 -13.36 7.30
C THR A 298 -24.05 -12.00 7.28
N THR A 299 -24.31 -11.21 8.31
CA THR A 299 -23.65 -9.92 8.52
C THR A 299 -22.22 -10.11 9.01
N LYS A 300 -21.38 -9.07 8.89
CA LYS A 300 -20.01 -9.10 9.41
C LYS A 300 -19.98 -9.33 10.93
N TYR A 301 -20.96 -8.76 11.63
CA TYR A 301 -21.14 -8.94 13.06
C TYR A 301 -21.49 -10.39 13.44
N GLU A 302 -22.48 -10.99 12.77
CA GLU A 302 -22.88 -12.37 13.01
C GLU A 302 -21.73 -13.34 12.71
N TYR A 303 -21.03 -13.14 11.59
CA TYR A 303 -19.89 -13.96 11.20
C TYR A 303 -18.75 -13.93 12.22
N LEU A 304 -18.34 -12.73 12.66
CA LEU A 304 -17.26 -12.61 13.63
C LEU A 304 -17.68 -13.18 14.99
N THR A 305 -18.93 -12.95 15.40
CA THR A 305 -19.48 -13.51 16.64
C THR A 305 -19.47 -15.04 16.61
N SER A 306 -19.89 -15.66 15.50
CA SER A 306 -19.91 -17.12 15.39
C SER A 306 -18.50 -17.71 15.46
N ILE A 307 -17.53 -17.11 14.77
CA ILE A 307 -16.14 -17.60 14.77
C ILE A 307 -15.49 -17.45 16.13
N LEU A 308 -15.73 -16.34 16.84
CA LEU A 308 -15.20 -16.15 18.20
C LEU A 308 -15.75 -17.19 19.16
N LEU A 309 -17.05 -17.51 19.05
CA LEU A 309 -17.67 -18.55 19.88
C LEU A 309 -17.07 -19.94 19.59
N GLU A 310 -16.87 -20.29 18.33
CA GLU A 310 -16.24 -21.57 17.94
C GLU A 310 -14.80 -21.68 18.46
N ALA A 311 -14.02 -20.61 18.34
CA ALA A 311 -12.66 -20.55 18.84
C ALA A 311 -12.61 -20.62 20.39
N GLU A 312 -13.53 -19.95 21.09
CA GLU A 312 -13.64 -19.99 22.54
C GLU A 312 -14.01 -21.39 23.06
N ILE A 313 -14.99 -22.06 22.44
CA ILE A 313 -15.34 -23.46 22.75
C ILE A 313 -14.12 -24.36 22.59
N THR A 314 -13.38 -24.20 21.49
CA THR A 314 -12.16 -24.98 21.21
C THR A 314 -11.09 -24.76 22.29
N ALA A 315 -10.88 -23.51 22.71
CA ALA A 315 -9.95 -23.16 23.79
C ALA A 315 -10.35 -23.82 25.12
N HIS A 316 -11.64 -23.81 25.47
CA HIS A 316 -12.15 -24.44 26.69
C HIS A 316 -12.03 -25.96 26.69
N MET A 317 -12.34 -26.61 25.56
CA MET A 317 -12.22 -28.07 25.44
C MET A 317 -10.78 -28.55 25.65
N HIS A 318 -9.80 -27.81 25.11
CA HIS A 318 -8.38 -28.11 25.30
C HIS A 318 -7.95 -27.95 26.77
N ASN A 319 -8.37 -26.86 27.43
CA ASN A 319 -8.05 -26.61 28.83
C ASN A 319 -8.63 -27.67 29.78
N ALA A 320 -9.85 -28.16 29.52
CA ALA A 320 -10.49 -29.22 30.32
C ALA A 320 -9.76 -30.57 30.20
N GLN A 321 -9.21 -30.87 29.02
CA GLN A 321 -8.42 -32.10 28.80
C GLN A 321 -7.06 -32.03 29.50
N GLY A 322 -6.41 -30.86 29.54
CA GLY A 322 -5.13 -30.66 30.23
C GLY A 322 -5.19 -30.71 31.76
N THR A 323 -6.35 -30.47 32.38
CA THR A 323 -6.53 -30.58 33.85
C THR A 323 -6.80 -32.00 34.34
N SER A 324 -6.89 -32.98 33.42
CA SER A 324 -7.23 -34.38 33.72
C SER A 324 -6.02 -35.32 33.77
N SER A 325 -4.80 -34.79 33.61
CA SER A 325 -3.50 -35.48 33.69
C SER A 325 -2.66 -34.92 34.83
#